data_AF-A0A7W7T225-F1
#
_entry.id   AF-A0A7W7T225-F1
#
_cell.length_a   1.000
_cell.length_b   1.000
_cell.length_c   1.000
_cell.angle_alpha   90.00
_cell.angle_beta   90.00
_cell.angle_gamma   90.00
#
_symmetry.space_group_name_H-M   'P 1'
#
loop_
_entity.id
_entity.type
_entity.pdbx_description
1 polymer ?
#
loop_
_entity_poly.entity_id
_entity_poly.type
_entity_poly.pdbx_seq_one_letter_code
_entity_poly.pdbx_strand_id
1 'polypeptide(L)'
;MSFYVLARPDGHASAALVEQTPGQPNLIAEVGDAQIAVQAADHPEGLKLAAGFAWNLAKAATEFATRCQELAMAQDSDAHGRRSRSVG
;
A
#
# COMPACT_ATOMS: atom_id res chain seq x y z
N MET A 1 -2.82 -13.95 20.55
CA MET A 1 -2.74 -12.48 20.46
C MET A 1 -2.39 -12.12 19.02
N SER A 2 -3.17 -11.25 18.38
CA SER A 2 -2.80 -10.63 17.10
C SER A 2 -2.18 -9.27 17.36
N PHE A 3 -1.23 -8.86 16.52
CA PHE A 3 -0.75 -7.48 16.46
C PHE A 3 -1.23 -6.84 15.16
N TYR A 4 -1.36 -5.52 15.16
CA TYR A 4 -1.77 -4.74 14.00
C TYR A 4 -0.68 -3.71 13.69
N VAL A 5 -0.31 -3.61 12.42
CA VAL A 5 0.71 -2.67 11.94
C VAL A 5 0.01 -1.52 11.22
N LEU A 6 0.29 -0.29 11.66
CA LEU A 6 -0.16 0.94 11.00
C LEU A 6 0.99 1.52 10.19
N ALA A 7 0.87 1.47 8.86
CA ALA A 7 1.79 2.13 7.95
C ALA A 7 1.26 3.50 7.54
N ARG A 8 2.07 4.56 7.70
CA ARG A 8 1.78 5.90 7.19
C ARG A 8 2.88 6.29 6.19
N PRO A 9 2.65 6.09 4.89
CA PRO A 9 3.67 6.38 3.88
C PRO A 9 3.97 7.87 3.85
N ASP A 10 5.27 8.19 3.75
CA ASP A 10 5.77 9.51 3.39
C ASP A 10 6.24 9.52 1.92
N GLY A 11 6.91 10.58 1.50
CA GLY A 11 7.41 10.71 0.12
C GLY A 11 8.49 9.70 -0.27
N HIS A 12 9.05 8.95 0.68
CA HIS A 12 10.09 7.94 0.45
C HIS A 12 9.56 6.52 0.52
N ALA A 13 8.29 6.32 0.89
CA ALA A 13 7.70 5.00 0.98
C ALA A 13 7.67 4.29 -0.38
N SER A 14 7.95 2.98 -0.37
CA SER A 14 8.06 2.16 -1.58
C SER A 14 7.49 0.77 -1.36
N ALA A 15 7.16 0.06 -2.44
CA ALA A 15 6.83 -1.37 -2.39
C ALA A 15 7.35 -2.07 -3.63
N ALA A 16 8.07 -3.18 -3.46
CA ALA A 16 8.74 -3.89 -4.54
C ALA A 16 8.79 -5.41 -4.33
N LEU A 17 8.82 -6.14 -5.45
CA LEU A 17 9.25 -7.54 -5.48
C LEU A 17 10.77 -7.60 -5.38
N VAL A 18 11.27 -8.37 -4.42
CA VAL A 18 12.69 -8.57 -4.16
C VAL A 18 12.97 -10.08 -4.12
N GLU A 19 13.93 -10.52 -4.93
CA GLU A 19 14.35 -11.92 -4.98
C GLU A 19 15.84 -11.99 -4.63
N GLN A 20 16.14 -12.06 -3.33
CA GLN A 20 17.53 -12.14 -2.84
C GLN A 20 18.12 -13.54 -3.06
N THR A 21 17.28 -14.57 -3.02
CA THR A 21 17.64 -15.96 -3.29
C THR A 21 16.76 -16.46 -4.44
N PRO A 22 17.32 -17.08 -5.49
CA PRO A 22 16.54 -17.62 -6.60
C PRO A 22 15.45 -18.58 -6.12
N GLY A 23 14.22 -18.37 -6.59
CA GLY A 23 13.05 -19.15 -6.22
C GLY A 23 12.38 -18.71 -4.91
N GLN A 24 12.86 -17.63 -4.27
CA GLN A 24 12.30 -17.09 -3.02
C GLN A 24 11.89 -15.62 -3.20
N PRO A 25 10.73 -15.37 -3.83
CA PRO A 25 10.20 -14.03 -4.01
C PRO A 25 9.71 -13.45 -2.67
N ASN A 26 10.10 -12.22 -2.39
CA ASN A 26 9.62 -11.44 -1.25
C ASN A 26 8.95 -10.17 -1.74
N LEU A 27 7.81 -9.81 -1.17
CA LEU A 27 7.25 -8.47 -1.32
C LEU A 27 7.72 -7.64 -0.13
N ILE A 28 8.47 -6.58 -0.39
CA ILE A 28 8.96 -5.65 0.62
C ILE A 28 8.25 -4.31 0.44
N ALA A 29 7.68 -3.79 1.50
CA ALA A 29 7.18 -2.42 1.58
C ALA A 29 8.00 -1.62 2.60
N GLU A 30 8.52 -0.48 2.20
CA GLU A 30 9.32 0.43 3.03
C GLU A 30 8.47 1.64 3.41
N VAL A 31 8.45 1.99 4.69
CA VAL A 31 7.65 3.08 5.24
C VAL A 31 8.46 3.77 6.34
N GLY A 32 9.03 4.95 6.01
CA GLY A 32 10.04 5.58 6.86
C GLY A 32 11.22 4.63 7.10
N ASP A 33 11.61 4.44 8.35
CA ASP A 33 12.70 3.53 8.74
C ASP A 33 12.24 2.07 8.97
N ALA A 34 10.98 1.74 8.65
CA ALA A 34 10.41 0.41 8.85
C ALA A 34 10.19 -0.34 7.54
N GLN A 35 10.28 -1.66 7.61
CA GLN A 35 9.99 -2.56 6.48
C GLN A 35 8.93 -3.58 6.87
N ILE A 36 8.02 -3.85 5.93
CA ILE A 36 7.05 -4.94 6.00
C ILE A 36 7.42 -5.93 4.90
N ALA A 37 7.70 -7.18 5.28
CA ALA A 37 8.04 -8.24 4.35
C ALA A 37 6.94 -9.30 4.30
N VAL A 38 6.56 -9.71 3.10
CA VAL A 38 5.69 -10.85 2.84
C VAL A 38 6.50 -11.89 2.09
N GLN A 39 6.58 -13.10 2.66
CA GLN A 39 7.37 -14.20 2.12
C GLN A 39 6.49 -15.42 1.89
N ALA A 40 6.91 -16.28 0.96
CA ALA A 40 6.30 -17.60 0.84
C ALA A 40 6.64 -18.45 2.07
N ALA A 41 5.66 -19.20 2.57
CA ALA A 41 5.89 -20.16 3.64
C ALA A 41 6.69 -21.36 3.11
N ASP A 42 7.52 -21.95 3.96
CA ASP A 42 8.38 -23.09 3.61
C ASP A 42 7.61 -24.43 3.63
N HIS A 43 6.67 -24.57 2.69
CA HIS A 43 5.91 -25.80 2.44
C HIS A 43 5.39 -25.85 0.99
N PRO A 44 4.92 -27.01 0.49
CA PRO A 44 4.62 -27.22 -0.93
C PRO A 44 3.59 -26.26 -1.56
N GLU A 45 2.69 -25.68 -0.77
CA GLU A 45 1.67 -24.73 -1.24
C GLU A 45 2.02 -23.27 -0.94
N GLY A 46 3.17 -23.00 -0.30
CA GLY A 46 3.53 -21.68 0.19
C GLY A 46 3.56 -20.61 -0.90
N LEU A 47 4.09 -20.93 -2.08
CA LEU A 47 4.10 -20.03 -3.24
C LEU A 47 2.69 -19.72 -3.76
N LYS A 48 1.80 -20.72 -3.80
CA LYS A 48 0.41 -20.55 -4.25
C LYS A 48 -0.37 -19.66 -3.28
N LEU A 49 -0.17 -19.88 -1.97
CA LEU A 49 -0.79 -19.06 -0.92
C LEU A 49 -0.26 -17.63 -0.95
N ALA A 50 1.06 -17.45 -1.07
CA ALA A 50 1.68 -16.13 -1.18
C ALA A 50 1.18 -15.36 -2.41
N ALA A 51 1.07 -16.02 -3.56
CA ALA A 51 0.50 -15.40 -4.76
C ALA A 51 -0.96 -14.96 -4.55
N GLY A 52 -1.81 -15.84 -3.99
CA GLY A 52 -3.21 -15.50 -3.70
C GLY A 52 -3.33 -14.32 -2.71
N PHE A 53 -2.51 -14.32 -1.66
CA PHE A 53 -2.44 -13.21 -0.71
C PHE A 53 -2.00 -11.91 -1.39
N ALA A 54 -0.93 -11.94 -2.19
CA ALA A 54 -0.41 -10.78 -2.90
C ALA A 54 -1.44 -10.18 -3.87
N TRP A 55 -2.21 -11.01 -4.58
CA TRP A 55 -3.30 -10.53 -5.44
C TRP A 55 -4.41 -9.82 -4.66
N ASN A 56 -4.82 -10.39 -3.53
CA ASN A 56 -5.82 -9.75 -2.67
C ASN A 56 -5.31 -8.44 -2.08
N LEU A 57 -4.04 -8.41 -1.66
CA LEU A 57 -3.38 -7.21 -1.16
C LEU A 57 -3.31 -6.12 -2.25
N ALA A 58 -2.88 -6.45 -3.46
CA ALA A 58 -2.81 -5.51 -4.58
C ALA A 58 -4.19 -4.92 -4.92
N LYS A 59 -5.24 -5.76 -4.92
CA LYS A 59 -6.61 -5.30 -5.11
C LYS A 59 -7.03 -4.30 -4.01
N ALA A 60 -6.85 -4.67 -2.74
CA ALA A 60 -7.19 -3.80 -1.61
C ALA A 60 -6.39 -2.48 -1.62
N ALA A 61 -5.10 -2.54 -1.96
CA ALA A 61 -4.24 -1.36 -2.10
C ALA A 61 -4.72 -0.44 -3.23
N THR A 62 -5.20 -1.02 -4.34
CA THR A 62 -5.75 -0.26 -5.47
C THR A 62 -7.04 0.45 -5.06
N GLU A 63 -7.96 -0.26 -4.41
CA GLU A 63 -9.20 0.33 -3.88
C GLU A 63 -8.92 1.47 -2.87
N PHE A 64 -7.95 1.26 -1.98
CA PHE A 64 -7.49 2.29 -1.05
C PHE A 64 -6.90 3.52 -1.76
N ALA A 65 -6.05 3.31 -2.77
CA ALA A 65 -5.45 4.39 -3.55
C ALA A 65 -6.52 5.21 -4.30
N THR A 66 -7.48 4.54 -4.96
CA THR A 66 -8.62 5.20 -5.60
C THR A 66 -9.37 6.08 -4.61
N ARG A 67 -9.65 5.55 -3.41
CA ARG A 67 -10.37 6.32 -2.39
C ARG A 67 -9.58 7.55 -1.92
N CYS A 68 -8.27 7.42 -1.76
CA CYS A 68 -7.41 8.56 -1.39
C CYS A 68 -7.41 9.64 -2.48
N GLN A 69 -7.39 9.25 -3.75
CA GLN A 69 -7.46 10.18 -4.88
C GLN A 69 -8.81 10.93 -4.92
N GLU A 70 -9.93 10.22 -4.77
CA GLU A 70 -11.26 10.83 -4.70
C GLU A 70 -11.34 11.88 -3.59
N LEU A 71 -10.80 11.56 -2.41
CA LEU A 71 -10.78 12.47 -1.26
C LEU A 71 -9.88 13.69 -1.51
N ALA A 72 -8.71 13.50 -2.12
CA ALA A 72 -7.82 14.60 -2.48
C ALA A 72 -8.49 15.55 -3.48
N MET A 73 -9.13 15.01 -4.53
CA MET A 73 -9.84 15.82 -5.53
C MET A 73 -11.03 16.60 -4.94
N ALA A 74 -11.76 16.00 -3.99
CA ALA A 74 -12.85 16.68 -3.30
C ALA A 74 -12.34 17.86 -2.45
N GLN A 75 -11.22 17.67 -1.73
CA GLN A 75 -10.60 18.73 -0.92
C GLN A 75 -10.13 19.91 -1.78
N ASP A 76 -9.52 19.63 -2.93
CA ASP A 76 -9.09 20.67 -3.87
C ASP A 76 -10.29 21.46 -4.41
N SER A 77 -11.37 20.76 -4.76
CA SER A 77 -12.61 21.38 -5.26
C SER A 77 -13.26 22.30 -4.21
N ASP A 78 -13.30 21.87 -2.94
CA ASP A 78 -13.81 22.69 -1.82
C ASP A 78 -12.93 23.91 -1.54
N ALA A 79 -11.61 23.78 -1.67
CA ALA A 79 -10.67 24.88 -1.48
C ALA A 79 -10.86 25.97 -2.56
N HIS A 80 -11.08 25.58 -3.82
CA HIS A 80 -11.40 26.50 -4.92
C HIS A 80 -12.78 27.16 -4.71
N GLY A 81 -13.78 26.38 -4.28
CA GLY A 81 -15.12 26.91 -4.01
C GLY A 81 -15.18 27.94 -2.88
N ARG A 82 -14.37 27.78 -1.83
CA ARG A 82 -14.27 28.78 -0.73
C ARG A 82 -13.57 30.06 -1.15
N ARG A 83 -12.49 29.97 -1.94
CA ARG A 83 -11.77 31.16 -2.44
C ARG A 83 -12.63 32.03 -3.34
N SER A 84 -13.53 31.44 -4.12
CA SER A 84 -14.47 32.19 -4.96
C SER A 84 -15.60 32.89 -4.19
N ARG A 85 -15.89 32.48 -2.94
CA ARG A 85 -16.93 33.09 -2.09
C ARG A 85 -16.42 34.20 -1.17
N SER A 86 -15.11 34.34 -0.99
CA SER A 86 -14.51 35.39 -0.14
C SER A 86 -14.19 36.69 -0.88
N VAL A 87 -14.55 36.82 -2.16
CA VAL A 87 -14.30 38.00 -3.01
C VAL A 87 -15.63 38.65 -3.48
N GLY A 88 -16.74 38.36 -2.79
CA GLY A 88 -18.06 38.95 -3.06
C GLY A 88 -18.48 39.94 -1.99
#